data_AF-A0A353CCP8-F1
#
_entry.id   AF-A0A353CCP8-F1
#
_cell.length_a   1.000
_cell.length_b   1.000
_cell.length_c   1.000
_cell.angle_alpha   90.00
_cell.angle_beta   90.00
_cell.angle_gamma   90.00
#
_symmetry.space_group_name_H-M   'P 1'
#
loop_
_entity.id
_entity.type
_entity.pdbx_description
1 polymer ?
#
loop_
_entity_poly.entity_id
_entity_poly.type
_entity_poly.pdbx_seq_one_letter_code
_entity_poly.pdbx_strand_id
1 'polypeptide(L)'
;FAIGVFQALQENDSEPLLGLWMNDVLAALHESRETKRELTESNNLDSNIELSPLQKADLLTTNVERRLYLSSCWLEALCTAEVRVLGWVYQEIYGRPFTPAT
;
A
#
# COMPACT_ATOMS: atom_id res chain seq x y z
N PHE A 1 -5.40 8.52 7.70
CA PHE A 1 -5.17 8.61 6.24
C PHE A 1 -4.10 9.64 5.89
N ALA A 2 -4.08 10.83 6.51
CA ALA A 2 -3.05 11.86 6.21
C ALA A 2 -1.84 11.90 7.17
N ILE A 3 -1.81 11.07 8.22
CA ILE A 3 -0.76 11.17 9.26
C ILE A 3 0.63 10.83 8.68
N GLY A 4 0.74 9.79 7.84
CA GLY A 4 2.01 9.40 7.21
C GLY A 4 2.59 10.44 6.24
N VAL A 5 1.75 11.07 5.40
CA VAL A 5 2.20 12.09 4.43
C VAL A 5 2.81 13.30 5.14
N PHE A 6 2.12 13.85 6.15
CA PHE A 6 2.63 15.03 6.86
C PHE A 6 3.85 14.67 7.72
N GLN A 7 3.85 13.48 8.34
CA GLN A 7 5.02 12.97 9.03
C GLN A 7 6.22 12.82 8.08
N ALA A 8 6.01 12.27 6.89
CA ALA A 8 7.05 12.12 5.87
C ALA A 8 7.64 13.48 5.48
N LEU A 9 6.82 14.51 5.30
CA LEU A 9 7.31 15.85 4.95
C LEU A 9 7.98 16.57 6.13
N GLN A 10 7.58 16.27 7.36
CA GLN A 10 8.14 16.89 8.56
C GLN A 10 9.45 16.23 9.00
N GLU A 11 9.57 14.91 8.86
CA GLU A 11 10.71 14.12 9.33
C GLU A 11 11.81 13.98 8.27
N ASN A 12 11.51 14.23 6.99
CA ASN A 12 12.48 14.15 5.90
C ASN A 12 12.77 15.54 5.32
N ASP A 13 13.82 16.18 5.83
CA ASP A 13 14.23 17.54 5.49
C ASP A 13 15.01 17.67 4.17
N SER A 14 15.21 16.56 3.45
CA SER A 14 15.97 16.52 2.20
C SER A 14 15.39 15.52 1.18
N GLU A 15 15.66 15.78 -0.10
CA GLU A 15 15.21 14.93 -1.22
C GLU A 15 15.58 13.44 -1.04
N PRO A 16 16.80 13.07 -0.61
CA PRO A 16 17.17 11.67 -0.44
C PRO A 16 16.40 10.98 0.69
N LEU A 17 16.16 11.68 1.81
CA LEU A 17 15.40 11.12 2.94
C LEU A 17 13.93 10.91 2.56
N LEU A 18 13.32 11.88 1.87
CA LEU A 18 11.96 11.73 1.36
C LEU A 18 11.87 10.59 0.34
N GLY A 19 12.90 10.45 -0.49
CA GLY A 19 13.02 9.33 -1.43
C GLY A 19 13.10 7.97 -0.73
N LEU A 20 13.84 7.85 0.37
CA LEU A 20 13.89 6.62 1.18
C LEU A 20 12.50 6.29 1.74
N TRP A 21 11.82 7.26 2.35
CA TRP A 21 10.45 7.05 2.84
C TRP A 21 9.51 6.59 1.74
N MET A 22 9.53 7.25 0.58
CA MET A 22 8.69 6.88 -0.55
C MET A 22 8.99 5.46 -1.05
N ASN A 23 10.26 5.03 -1.05
CA ASN A 23 10.63 3.65 -1.38
C ASN A 23 10.10 2.65 -0.34
N ASP A 24 10.16 2.97 0.96
CA ASP A 24 9.63 2.09 2.02
C ASP A 24 8.11 1.91 1.89
N VAL A 25 7.37 2.99 1.60
CA VAL A 25 5.92 2.91 1.36
C VAL A 25 5.61 2.11 0.09
N LEU A 26 6.41 2.26 -0.97
CA LEU A 26 6.27 1.46 -2.19
C LEU A 26 6.57 -0.03 -1.95
N ALA A 27 7.56 -0.35 -1.12
CA ALA A 27 7.88 -1.71 -0.73
C ALA A 27 6.74 -2.35 0.06
N ALA A 28 6.19 -1.65 1.06
CA ALA A 28 5.03 -2.11 1.81
C ALA A 28 3.78 -2.28 0.92
N LEU A 29 3.58 -1.40 -0.05
CA LEU A 29 2.52 -1.55 -1.06
C LEU A 29 2.72 -2.82 -1.90
N HIS A 30 3.94 -3.11 -2.32
CA HIS A 30 4.24 -4.30 -3.09
C HIS A 30 4.00 -5.58 -2.27
N GLU A 31 4.55 -5.66 -1.05
CA GLU A 31 4.40 -6.80 -0.16
C GLU A 31 2.92 -7.09 0.18
N SER A 32 2.15 -6.04 0.48
CA SER A 32 0.72 -6.18 0.76
C SER A 32 -0.06 -6.68 -0.46
N ARG A 33 0.29 -6.22 -1.67
CA ARG A 33 -0.31 -6.72 -2.92
C ARG A 33 0.01 -8.18 -3.17
N GLU A 34 1.27 -8.58 -3.02
CA GLU A 34 1.69 -9.98 -3.21
C GLU A 34 0.98 -10.89 -2.20
N THR A 35 0.97 -10.52 -0.92
CA THR A 35 0.28 -11.30 0.12
C THR A 35 -1.23 -11.44 -0.18
N LYS A 36 -1.89 -10.34 -0.58
CA LYS A 36 -3.30 -10.36 -0.97
C LYS A 36 -3.52 -11.28 -2.17
N ARG A 37 -2.64 -11.22 -3.18
CA ARG A 37 -2.70 -12.02 -4.40
C ARG A 37 -2.56 -13.51 -4.09
N GLU A 38 -1.57 -13.89 -3.30
CA GLU A 38 -1.34 -15.29 -2.89
C GLU A 38 -2.54 -15.87 -2.12
N LEU A 39 -3.12 -15.11 -1.18
CA LEU A 39 -4.31 -15.55 -0.45
C LEU A 39 -5.54 -15.66 -1.36
N THR A 40 -5.68 -14.75 -2.31
CA THR A 40 -6.78 -14.74 -3.29
C THR A 40 -6.70 -15.94 -4.23
N GLU A 41 -5.50 -16.23 -4.75
CA GLU A 41 -5.24 -17.35 -5.65
C GLU A 41 -5.39 -18.71 -4.94
N SER A 42 -4.78 -18.86 -3.76
CA SER A 42 -4.82 -20.11 -2.99
C SER A 42 -6.22 -20.49 -2.51
N ASN A 43 -7.10 -19.51 -2.30
CA ASN A 43 -8.47 -19.72 -1.81
C ASN A 43 -9.55 -19.45 -2.88
N ASN A 44 -9.16 -19.18 -4.13
CA ASN A 44 -10.07 -18.87 -5.25
C ASN A 44 -11.11 -17.78 -4.92
N LEU A 45 -10.67 -16.72 -4.22
CA LEU A 45 -11.56 -15.66 -3.72
C LEU A 45 -12.12 -14.76 -4.84
N ASP A 46 -11.51 -14.80 -6.02
CA ASP A 46 -11.96 -14.06 -7.22
C ASP A 46 -12.95 -14.82 -8.08
N SER A 47 -13.43 -15.98 -7.62
CA SER A 47 -14.54 -16.71 -8.27
C SER A 47 -15.80 -15.85 -8.43
N ASN A 48 -16.00 -14.85 -7.57
CA ASN A 48 -16.96 -13.77 -7.76
C ASN A 48 -16.29 -12.40 -7.54
N ILE A 49 -16.06 -11.68 -8.64
CA ILE A 49 -15.36 -10.39 -8.65
C ILE A 49 -16.16 -9.29 -7.93
N GLU A 50 -17.49 -9.41 -7.82
CA GLU A 50 -18.35 -8.41 -7.17
C GLU A 50 -18.28 -8.43 -5.64
N LEU A 51 -17.67 -9.47 -5.05
CA LEU A 51 -17.55 -9.54 -3.60
C LEU A 51 -16.62 -8.45 -3.07
N SER A 52 -17.10 -7.75 -2.05
CA SER A 52 -16.26 -6.83 -1.27
C SER A 52 -15.13 -7.58 -0.55
N PRO A 53 -14.04 -6.90 -0.17
CA PRO A 53 -12.95 -7.52 0.59
C PRO A 53 -13.42 -8.20 1.89
N LEU A 54 -14.43 -7.65 2.57
CA LEU A 54 -15.02 -8.26 3.76
C LEU A 54 -15.72 -9.58 3.44
N GLN A 55 -16.52 -9.62 2.37
CA GLN A 55 -17.20 -10.84 1.93
C GLN A 55 -16.21 -11.90 1.45
N LYS A 56 -15.13 -11.51 0.77
CA LYS A 56 -14.05 -12.42 0.37
C LYS A 56 -13.33 -13.00 1.59
N ALA A 57 -13.08 -12.19 2.61
CA ALA A 57 -12.50 -12.67 3.86
C ALA A 57 -13.40 -13.70 4.56
N ASP A 58 -14.73 -13.60 4.44
CA ASP A 58 -15.64 -14.59 5.02
C ASP A 58 -15.56 -15.98 4.38
N LEU A 59 -14.99 -16.10 3.18
CA LEU A 59 -14.71 -17.38 2.51
C LEU A 59 -13.44 -18.06 3.04
N LEU A 60 -12.58 -17.31 3.75
CA LEU A 60 -11.34 -17.86 4.33
C LEU A 60 -11.65 -18.71 5.56
N THR A 61 -10.93 -19.83 5.67
CA THR A 61 -11.20 -20.86 6.67
C THR A 61 -10.61 -20.53 8.03
N THR A 62 -9.47 -19.84 8.08
CA THR A 62 -8.80 -19.50 9.34
C THR A 62 -8.87 -18.02 9.68
N ASN A 63 -8.95 -17.71 10.98
CA ASN A 63 -8.88 -16.32 11.47
C ASN A 63 -7.54 -15.64 11.14
N VAL A 64 -6.45 -16.41 11.00
CA VAL A 64 -5.14 -15.88 10.65
C VAL A 64 -5.15 -15.37 9.22
N GLU A 65 -5.61 -16.18 8.27
CA GLU A 65 -5.75 -15.76 6.86
C GLU A 65 -6.69 -14.57 6.71
N ARG A 66 -7.83 -14.57 7.41
CA ARG A 66 -8.76 -13.43 7.41
C ARG A 66 -8.08 -12.13 7.82
N ARG A 67 -7.36 -12.16 8.94
CA ARG A 67 -6.64 -10.97 9.45
C ARG A 67 -5.56 -10.54 8.47
N LEU A 68 -4.80 -11.48 7.93
CA LEU A 68 -3.73 -11.18 7.00
C LEU A 68 -4.29 -10.56 5.71
N TYR A 69 -5.29 -11.19 5.09
CA TYR A 69 -5.96 -10.71 3.88
C TYR A 69 -6.52 -9.29 4.06
N LEU A 70 -7.31 -9.07 5.11
CA LEU A 70 -7.90 -7.76 5.38
C LEU A 70 -6.82 -6.72 5.65
N SER A 71 -5.79 -7.04 6.44
CA SER A 71 -4.68 -6.12 6.71
C SER A 71 -3.96 -5.75 5.41
N SER A 72 -3.71 -6.73 4.52
CA SER A 72 -3.13 -6.48 3.21
C SER A 72 -4.01 -5.60 2.32
N CYS A 73 -5.33 -5.81 2.29
CA CYS A 73 -6.26 -4.93 1.58
C CYS A 73 -6.23 -3.49 2.11
N TRP A 74 -6.18 -3.34 3.44
CA TRP A 74 -6.09 -2.03 4.09
C TRP A 74 -4.75 -1.34 3.77
N LEU A 75 -3.63 -2.04 3.92
CA LEU A 75 -2.30 -1.52 3.61
C LEU A 75 -2.19 -1.11 2.15
N GLU A 76 -2.68 -1.93 1.22
CA GLU A 76 -2.66 -1.58 -0.19
C GLU A 76 -3.42 -0.27 -0.46
N ALA A 77 -4.62 -0.10 0.12
CA ALA A 77 -5.42 1.10 -0.05
C ALA A 77 -4.73 2.34 0.55
N LEU A 78 -4.17 2.20 1.76
CA LEU A 78 -3.47 3.28 2.46
C LEU A 78 -2.19 3.70 1.74
N CYS A 79 -1.29 2.75 1.49
CA CYS A 79 -0.02 3.01 0.84
C CYS A 79 -0.22 3.53 -0.59
N THR A 80 -1.22 3.03 -1.35
CA THR A 80 -1.56 3.57 -2.68
C THR A 80 -1.91 5.05 -2.63
N ALA A 81 -2.68 5.47 -1.62
CA ALA A 81 -3.05 6.87 -1.50
C ALA A 81 -1.88 7.74 -1.04
N GLU A 82 -1.10 7.25 -0.07
CA GLU A 82 0.08 7.93 0.44
C GLU A 82 1.12 8.18 -0.66
N VAL A 83 1.50 7.15 -1.43
CA VAL A 83 2.48 7.33 -2.53
C VAL A 83 1.97 8.25 -3.64
N ARG A 84 0.65 8.30 -3.89
CA ARG A 84 0.07 9.24 -4.86
C ARG A 84 0.21 10.68 -4.38
N VAL A 85 -0.15 10.95 -3.13
CA VAL A 85 -0.04 12.29 -2.55
C VAL A 85 1.43 12.70 -2.44
N LEU A 86 2.31 11.83 -1.93
CA LEU A 86 3.74 12.08 -1.86
C LEU A 86 4.36 12.29 -3.24
N GLY A 87 3.92 11.55 -4.26
CA GLY A 87 4.36 11.75 -5.63
C GLY A 87 4.00 13.14 -6.17
N TRP A 88 2.81 13.64 -5.88
CA TRP A 88 2.42 15.01 -6.24
C TRP A 88 3.23 16.06 -5.49
N VAL A 89 3.39 15.89 -4.18
CA VAL A 89 4.18 16.83 -3.36
C VAL A 89 5.64 16.84 -3.78
N TYR A 90 6.22 15.68 -4.04
CA TYR A 90 7.59 15.57 -4.55
C TYR A 90 7.75 16.32 -5.87
N GLN A 91 6.82 16.15 -6.80
CA GLN A 91 6.84 16.87 -8.08
C GLN A 91 6.72 18.38 -7.91
N GLU A 92 5.89 18.85 -6.98
CA GLU A 92 5.72 20.26 -6.68
C GLU A 92 7.01 20.88 -6.08
N ILE A 93 7.68 20.16 -5.17
CA ILE A 93 8.90 20.64 -4.50
C ILE A 93 10.11 20.60 -5.44
N TYR A 94 10.29 19.52 -6.20
CA TYR A 94 11.53 19.26 -6.96
C TYR A 94 11.38 19.45 -8.48
N GLY A 95 10.19 19.76 -8.98
CA GLY A 95 9.91 20.03 -10.39
C GLY A 95 10.00 18.79 -11.31
N ARG A 96 10.13 17.58 -10.75
CA ARG A 96 10.22 16.31 -11.49
C ARG A 96 9.46 15.20 -10.76
N PRO A 97 8.89 14.22 -11.48
CA PRO A 97 8.27 13.07 -10.84
C PRO A 97 9.33 12.25 -10.07
N PHE A 98 8.89 11.61 -8.99
CA PHE A 98 9.72 10.68 -8.23
C PHE A 98 10.01 9.42 -9.07
N THR A 99 11.27 9.00 -9.09
CA THR A 99 11.69 7.73 -9.69
C THR A 99 12.16 6.80 -8.57
N PRO A 100 11.48 5.66 -8.34
CA PRO A 100 11.89 4.70 -7.33
C PRO A 100 13.32 4.21 -7.58
N ALA A 101 14.06 3.94 -6.50
CA ALA A 101 15.37 3.31 -6.65
C ALA A 101 15.20 1.87 -7.14
N THR A 102 15.89 1.52 -8.23
CA THR A 102 15.94 0.15 -8.79
C THR A 102 16.62 -0.83 -7.86
#